data_AF-A0A432QHI8-F1
#
_entry.id   AF-A0A432QHI8-F1
#
_cell.length_a   1.000
_cell.length_b   1.000
_cell.length_c   1.000
_cell.angle_alpha   90.00
_cell.angle_beta   90.00
_cell.angle_gamma   90.00
#
_symmetry.space_group_name_H-M   'P 1'
#
loop_
_entity.id
_entity.type
_entity.pdbx_description
1 polymer ?
#
loop_
_entity_poly.entity_id
_entity_poly.type
_entity_poly.pdbx_seq_one_letter_code
_entity_poly.pdbx_strand_id
1 'polypeptide(L)' 'MKLEFHGADRNVTGSCHMVRCQDKCILIDCGMYQGGRDMDEENRQDFGFNPGEVDIILL' A
#
# COMPACT_ATOMS: atom_id res chain seq x y z
N MET A 1 10.01 -1.23 -15.23
CA MET A 1 8.75 -1.23 -14.48
C MET A 1 8.85 -2.30 -13.40
N LYS A 2 8.49 -1.98 -12.15
CA LYS A 2 8.48 -2.90 -11.01
C LYS A 2 7.13 -2.74 -10.29
N LEU A 3 6.50 -3.86 -9.91
CA LEU A 3 5.27 -3.90 -9.14
C LEU A 3 5.58 -4.46 -7.74
N GLU A 4 5.10 -3.80 -6.70
CA GLU A 4 5.27 -4.20 -5.30
C GLU A 4 3.90 -4.27 -4.61
N PHE A 5 3.71 -5.27 -3.77
CA PHE A 5 2.47 -5.51 -3.03
C PHE A 5 2.70 -5.14 -1.57
N HIS A 6 1.99 -4.12 -1.08
CA HIS A 6 2.07 -3.65 0.32
C HIS A 6 0.79 -3.96 1.11
N GLY A 7 -0.23 -4.51 0.45
CA GLY A 7 -1.39 -5.09 1.10
C GLY A 7 -2.33 -5.73 0.08
N ALA A 8 -3.43 -6.32 0.55
CA ALA A 8 -4.29 -7.23 -0.22
C ALA A 8 -3.53 -8.40 -0.91
N ASP A 9 -2.34 -8.76 -0.43
CA ASP A 9 -1.63 -9.98 -0.83
C ASP A 9 -2.08 -11.15 0.05
N ARG A 10 -2.82 -12.09 -0.55
CA ARG A 10 -3.48 -13.22 0.15
C ARG A 10 -4.51 -12.80 1.21
N ASN A 11 -4.99 -11.54 1.15
CA ASN A 11 -6.05 -10.96 1.98
C ASN A 11 -6.98 -10.11 1.11
N VAL A 12 -8.17 -9.77 1.62
CA VAL A 12 -9.17 -8.95 0.89
C VAL A 12 -9.03 -7.45 1.18
N THR A 13 -8.58 -7.09 2.38
CA THR A 13 -8.53 -5.70 2.86
C THR A 13 -7.09 -5.18 2.84
N GLY A 14 -6.92 -3.85 2.96
CA GLY A 14 -5.60 -3.23 2.91
C GLY A 14 -5.00 -3.06 1.52
N SER A 15 -5.81 -2.95 0.45
CA SER A 15 -5.30 -2.78 -0.93
C SER A 15 -4.32 -1.60 -0.99
N CYS A 16 -3.07 -1.88 -1.35
CA CYS A 16 -1.99 -0.91 -1.38
C CYS A 16 -0.87 -1.48 -2.25
N HIS A 17 -0.70 -0.94 -3.45
CA HIS A 17 0.21 -1.49 -4.46
C HIS A 17 1.07 -0.40 -5.07
N MET A 18 2.37 -0.67 -5.23
CA MET A 18 3.30 0.31 -5.79
C MET A 18 3.72 -0.08 -7.21
N VAL A 19 3.59 0.86 -8.14
CA VAL A 19 4.17 0.75 -9.48
C VAL A 19 5.32 1.74 -9.59
N ARG A 20 6.53 1.23 -9.79
CA ARG A 20 7.70 2.04 -10.12
C ARG A 20 8.01 1.93 -11.61
N CYS A 21 7.99 3.05 -12.31
CA CYS A 21 8.30 3.12 -13.72
C CYS A 21 9.04 4.42 -14.05
N GLN A 22 10.21 4.30 -14.67
CA GLN A 22 11.09 5.44 -14.96
C GLN A 22 11.36 6.26 -13.69
N ASP A 23 11.07 7.56 -13.71
CA ASP A 23 11.20 8.52 -12.61
C ASP A 23 9.93 8.66 -11.78
N LYS A 24 8.95 7.76 -11.95
CA LYS A 24 7.65 7.81 -11.25
C LYS A 24 7.44 6.64 -10.30
N CYS A 25 6.94 6.99 -9.13
CA CYS A 25 6.46 6.10 -8.08
C CYS A 25 4.96 6.34 -7.89
N ILE A 26 4.13 5.38 -8.33
CA ILE A 26 2.68 5.50 -8.32
C ILE A 26 2.13 4.50 -7.32
N LEU A 27 1.39 4.98 -6.33
CA LEU A 27 0.64 4.15 -5.41
C LEU A 27 -0.77 3.94 -5.97
N ILE A 28 -1.17 2.68 -6.12
CA ILE A 28 -2.51 2.26 -6.53
C ILE A 28 -3.21 1.73 -5.27
N ASP A 29 -4.32 2.38 -4.93
CA ASP A 29 -5.04 2.26 -3.66
C ASP A 29 -4.19 2.63 -2.43
N CYS A 30 -4.88 2.95 -1.34
CA CYS A 30 -4.29 3.11 -0.01
C CYS A 30 -5.34 2.72 1.04
N GLY A 31 -5.90 1.51 0.88
CA GLY A 31 -6.97 0.99 1.70
C GLY A 31 -6.50 0.54 3.08
N MET A 32 -7.40 0.57 4.05
CA MET A 32 -7.16 0.06 5.41
C MET A 32 -7.43 -1.45 5.48
N TYR A 33 -6.72 -2.14 6.37
CA TYR A 33 -7.05 -3.51 6.78
C TYR A 33 -8.33 -3.51 7.64
N GLN A 34 -9.18 -4.53 7.48
CA GLN A 34 -10.45 -4.67 8.23
C GLN A 34 -10.71 -6.13 8.56
N GLY A 35 -11.05 -6.43 9.82
CA GLY A 35 -11.31 -7.82 10.25
C GLY A 35 -11.17 -8.11 11.75
N GLY A 36 -10.81 -7.13 12.58
CA GLY A 36 -10.68 -7.28 14.03
C GLY A 36 -9.44 -6.58 14.58
N ARG A 37 -9.15 -6.78 15.88
CA ARG A 37 -8.08 -6.07 16.59
C ARG A 37 -6.70 -6.22 15.93
N ASP A 38 -6.36 -7.41 15.46
CA ASP A 38 -5.05 -7.66 14.85
C ASP A 38 -4.84 -6.79 13.59
N MET A 39 -5.91 -6.52 12.82
CA MET A 39 -5.86 -5.65 11.65
C MET A 39 -5.85 -4.15 12.01
N ASP A 40 -6.40 -3.77 13.16
CA ASP A 40 -6.27 -2.40 13.66
C ASP A 40 -4.82 -2.09 14.05
N GLU A 41 -4.08 -3.10 14.55
CA GLU A 41 -2.65 -2.99 14.84
C GLU A 41 -1.84 -2.79 13.55
N GLU A 42 -2.14 -3.55 12.50
CA GLU A 42 -1.52 -3.38 11.16
C GLU A 42 -1.71 -1.97 10.61
N ASN A 43 -2.92 -1.42 10.73
CA ASN A 43 -3.21 -0.04 10.29
C ASN A 43 -2.41 1.04 11.07
N ARG A 44 -1.84 0.71 12.23
CA ARG A 44 -1.04 1.65 13.06
C ARG A 44 0.46 1.52 12.82
N GLN A 45 0.90 0.48 12.12
CA GLN A 45 2.30 0.34 11.76
C GLN A 45 2.65 1.32 10.64
N ASP A 46 3.93 1.65 10.54
CA ASP A 46 4.44 2.41 9.40
C ASP A 46 4.26 1.62 8.11
N PHE A 47 4.11 2.32 6.99
CA PHE A 47 4.13 1.69 5.68
C PHE A 47 5.45 0.94 5.45
N GLY A 48 5.39 -0.18 4.71
CA GLY A 48 6.58 -0.91 4.25
C GLY A 48 7.40 -0.19 3.18
N PHE A 49 7.16 1.11 2.98
CA PHE A 49 7.81 2.00 2.01
C PHE A 49 7.80 3.43 2.55
N ASN A 50 8.60 4.33 1.96
CA ASN A 50 8.62 5.74 2.38
C ASN A 50 7.48 6.52 1.69
N PRO A 51 6.46 7.02 2.40
CA PRO A 51 5.36 7.72 1.76
C PRO A 51 5.78 8.98 0.99
N GLY A 52 6.89 9.62 1.39
CA GLY A 52 7.43 10.80 0.73
C GLY A 52 8.03 10.53 -0.66
N GLU A 53 8.14 9.27 -1.08
CA GLU A 53 8.60 8.91 -2.41
C GLU A 53 7.46 8.76 -3.43
N VAL A 54 6.20 8.80 -2.99
CA VAL A 54 5.02 8.61 -3.84
C VAL A 54 4.72 9.91 -4.60
N ASP A 55 4.75 9.84 -5.92
CA ASP A 55 4.43 10.98 -6.79
C ASP A 55 2.92 11.14 -6.99
N ILE A 56 2.21 10.02 -7.10
CA ILE A 56 0.79 9.96 -7.47
C ILE A 56 0.11 8.85 -6.68
N ILE A 57 -1.08 9.13 -6.16
CA ILE A 57 -2.01 8.12 -5.63
C ILE A 57 -3.20 8.00 -6.58
N LEU A 58 -3.50 6.78 -7.02
CA LEU A 58 -4.69 6.44 -7.80
C LEU A 58 -5.65 5.65 -6.89
N LEU A 59 -6.90 6.11 -6.81
CA LEU A 59 -7.97 5.53 -6.00
C LEU A 59 -9.15 5.12 -6.89
#